data_AF-A0A354BJ09-F1
#
_entry.id   AF-A0A354BJ09-F1
#
_cell.length_a   1.000
_cell.length_b   1.000
_cell.length_c   1.000
_cell.angle_alpha   90.00
_cell.angle_beta   90.00
_cell.angle_gamma   90.00
#
_symmetry.space_group_name_H-M   'P 1'
#
loop_
_entity.id
_entity.type
_entity.pdbx_description
1 polymer ?
#
loop_
_entity_poly.entity_id
_entity_poly.type
_entity_poly.pdbx_seq_one_letter_code
_entity_poly.pdbx_strand_id
1 'polypeptide(L)' 'GIRNVAIVPNPMVRATPLAVSIEKDGVDGEPSSYRYQWFVNKIAVQGATASSFDTSTLHRGDRVHVVVTRSDL' A
#
# COMPACT_ATOMS: atom_id res chain seq x y z
N GLY A 1 -2.27 18.36 -3.98
CA GLY A 1 -1.26 17.35 -4.37
C GLY A 1 -1.55 16.04 -3.65
N ILE A 2 -0.64 15.05 -3.62
CA ILE A 2 -0.75 13.99 -2.59
C ILE A 2 -0.32 14.62 -1.28
N ARG A 3 -1.20 14.54 -0.28
CA ARG A 3 -0.98 15.04 1.08
C ARG A 3 -0.35 13.98 1.96
N ASN A 4 -0.87 12.76 1.88
CA ASN A 4 -0.46 11.65 2.73
C ASN A 4 -0.54 10.32 1.97
N VAL A 5 0.36 9.39 2.29
CA VAL A 5 0.30 7.99 1.86
C VAL A 5 0.58 7.14 3.10
N ALA A 6 -0.38 6.31 3.47
CA ALA A 6 -0.28 5.45 4.65
C ALA A 6 -0.67 4.01 4.32
N ILE A 7 -0.07 3.07 5.07
CA ILE A 7 -0.52 1.68 5.11
C ILE A 7 -1.43 1.53 6.33
N VAL A 8 -2.64 1.03 6.14
CA VAL A 8 -3.65 0.85 7.19
C VAL A 8 -4.11 -0.61 7.29
N PRO A 9 -4.46 -1.13 8.49
CA PRO A 9 -4.37 -0.45 9.78
C PRO A 9 -2.91 -0.33 10.28
N ASN A 10 -2.67 0.71 11.08
CA ASN A 10 -1.43 0.90 11.85
C ASN A 10 -1.81 1.07 13.34
N PRO A 11 -1.43 0.14 14.25
CA PRO A 11 -0.55 -1.01 14.01
C PRO A 11 -1.22 -2.13 13.20
N MET A 12 -0.39 -2.90 12.47
CA MET A 12 -0.86 -4.01 11.64
C MET A 12 -1.49 -5.12 12.49
N VAL A 13 -2.61 -5.65 12.04
CA VAL A 13 -3.30 -6.78 12.68
C VAL A 13 -3.15 -8.02 11.79
N ARG A 14 -2.77 -9.15 12.39
CA ARG A 14 -2.64 -10.42 11.66
C ARG A 14 -3.96 -10.82 11.00
N ALA A 15 -3.88 -11.42 9.82
CA ALA A 15 -5.03 -11.86 9.02
C ALA A 15 -6.01 -10.74 8.64
N THR A 16 -5.63 -9.47 8.80
CA THR A 16 -6.35 -8.32 8.26
C THR A 16 -5.56 -7.82 7.05
N PRO A 17 -6.17 -7.71 5.86
CA PRO A 17 -5.49 -7.13 4.71
C PRO A 17 -5.02 -5.71 5.03
N LEU A 18 -3.78 -5.39 4.62
CA LEU A 18 -3.33 -4.00 4.61
C LEU A 18 -3.90 -3.30 3.38
N ALA A 19 -4.16 -2.01 3.49
CA ALA A 19 -4.57 -1.17 2.37
C ALA A 19 -3.69 0.08 2.29
N VAL A 20 -3.49 0.59 1.07
CA VAL A 20 -2.91 1.91 0.85
C VAL A 20 -4.01 2.96 0.95
N SER A 21 -3.86 3.89 1.88
CA SER A 21 -4.67 5.09 1.99
C SER A 21 -3.89 6.27 1.41
N ILE A 22 -4.47 6.96 0.42
CA ILE A 22 -3.88 8.14 -0.22
C ILE A 22 -4.81 9.31 0.01
N GLU A 23 -4.33 10.32 0.73
CA GLU A 23 -5.06 11.58 0.91
C GLU A 23 -4.54 12.60 -0.11
N LYS A 24 -5.44 13.37 -0.70
CA LYS A 24 -5.13 14.42 -1.67
C LYS A 24 -5.60 15.78 -1.14
N ASP A 25 -4.91 16.85 -1.52
CA ASP A 25 -5.44 18.21 -1.33
C ASP A 25 -6.41 18.51 -2.50
N GLY A 26 -7.70 18.71 -2.19
CA GLY A 26 -8.73 19.08 -3.17
C GLY A 26 -9.96 18.16 -3.19
N VAL A 27 -10.94 18.48 -4.06
CA VAL A 27 -12.12 17.64 -4.32
C VAL A 27 -11.68 16.30 -4.91
N ASP A 28 -12.31 15.20 -4.51
CA ASP A 28 -12.11 13.80 -4.98
C ASP A 28 -12.42 13.64 -6.49
N GLY A 29 -11.68 14.35 -7.35
CA GLY A 29 -12.09 14.59 -8.73
C GLY A 29 -11.31 13.84 -9.81
N GLU A 30 -10.17 13.22 -9.49
CA GLU A 30 -9.36 12.54 -10.51
C GLU A 30 -9.12 11.07 -10.09
N PRO A 31 -9.51 10.09 -10.93
CA PRO A 31 -9.08 8.71 -10.76
C PRO A 31 -7.58 8.63 -11.06
N SER A 32 -6.77 9.03 -10.09
CA SER A 32 -5.32 8.89 -10.18
C SER A 32 -5.00 7.40 -10.31
N SER A 33 -4.47 7.01 -11.47
CA SER A 33 -4.04 5.64 -11.72
C SER A 33 -2.74 5.40 -10.97
N TYR A 34 -2.82 4.65 -9.87
CA TYR A 34 -1.65 4.25 -9.09
C TYR A 34 -1.24 2.82 -9.42
N ARG A 35 0.06 2.60 -9.53
CA ARG A 35 0.68 1.27 -9.53
C ARG A 35 1.27 1.01 -8.16
N TYR A 36 1.14 -0.23 -7.73
CA TYR A 36 1.61 -0.69 -6.43
C TYR A 36 2.61 -1.82 -6.62
N GLN A 37 3.60 -1.89 -5.74
CA GLN A 37 4.42 -3.08 -5.54
C GLN A 37 4.67 -3.24 -4.05
N TRP A 38 4.22 -4.35 -3.48
CA TRP A 38 4.44 -4.68 -2.07
C TRP A 38 5.76 -5.41 -1.85
N PHE A 39 6.35 -5.18 -0.67
CA PHE A 39 7.61 -5.76 -0.25
C PHE A 39 7.50 -6.29 1.18
N VAL A 40 8.08 -7.46 1.41
CA VAL A 40 8.25 -8.07 2.74
C VAL A 40 9.75 -8.25 2.98
N ASN A 41 10.27 -7.69 4.07
CA ASN A 41 11.68 -7.76 4.41
C ASN A 41 12.61 -7.31 3.26
N LYS A 42 12.19 -6.26 2.54
CA LYS A 42 12.87 -5.68 1.36
C LYS A 42 12.86 -6.54 0.10
N ILE A 43 12.14 -7.67 0.10
CA ILE A 43 11.95 -8.54 -1.06
C ILE A 43 10.60 -8.22 -1.68
N ALA A 44 10.58 -8.01 -3.01
CA ALA A 44 9.33 -7.78 -3.73
C ALA A 44 8.45 -9.03 -3.70
N VAL A 45 7.18 -8.88 -3.34
CA VAL A 45 6.21 -9.96 -3.41
C VAL A 45 5.68 -10.04 -4.83
N GLN A 46 5.99 -11.14 -5.51
CA GLN A 46 5.61 -11.34 -6.91
C GLN A 46 4.08 -11.26 -7.06
N GLY A 47 3.61 -10.45 -8.01
CA GLY A 47 2.18 -10.29 -8.30
C GLY A 47 1.40 -9.42 -7.31
N ALA A 48 2.03 -8.93 -6.24
CA ALA A 48 1.38 -8.04 -5.28
C ALA A 48 1.34 -6.59 -5.81
N THR A 49 0.41 -6.34 -6.73
CA THR A 49 0.23 -5.05 -7.42
C THR A 49 -1.10 -4.36 -7.12
N ALA A 50 -1.90 -4.93 -6.23
CA ALA A 50 -3.16 -4.34 -5.78
C ALA A 50 -2.91 -3.23 -4.74
N SER A 51 -3.91 -2.37 -4.52
CA SER A 51 -3.91 -1.38 -3.42
C SER A 51 -4.08 -2.01 -2.04
N SER A 52 -4.36 -3.32 -1.97
CA SER A 52 -4.39 -4.12 -0.76
C SER A 52 -3.35 -5.23 -0.78
N PHE A 53 -2.97 -5.70 0.41
CA PHE A 53 -2.01 -6.77 0.59
C PHE A 53 -2.47 -7.74 1.66
N ASP A 54 -2.50 -9.02 1.28
CA ASP A 54 -2.84 -10.10 2.18
C ASP A 54 -1.71 -10.33 3.20
N THR A 55 -2.07 -10.41 4.49
CA THR A 55 -1.12 -10.56 5.60
C THR A 55 -1.06 -11.97 6.17
N SER A 56 -1.77 -12.93 5.58
CA SER A 56 -1.91 -14.30 6.12
C SER A 56 -0.58 -15.05 6.24
N THR A 57 0.38 -14.73 5.36
CA THR A 57 1.71 -15.36 5.31
C THR A 57 2.76 -14.64 6.14
N LEU A 58 2.43 -13.49 6.75
CA LEU A 58 3.38 -12.67 7.51
C LEU A 58 3.68 -13.26 8.89
N HIS A 59 4.95 -13.23 9.25
CA HIS A 59 5.45 -13.58 10.58
C HIS A 59 5.65 -12.35 11.46
N ARG A 60 5.63 -12.57 12.78
CA ARG A 60 5.93 -11.49 13.72
C ARG A 60 7.37 -11.02 13.49
N GLY A 61 7.54 -9.73 13.27
CA GLY A 61 8.85 -9.12 12.99
C GLY A 61 9.09 -8.82 11.50
N ASP A 62 8.24 -9.35 10.60
CA ASP A 62 8.29 -8.97 9.19
C ASP A 62 8.01 -7.48 9.01
N ARG A 63 8.75 -6.87 8.08
CA ARG A 63 8.59 -5.46 7.72
C ARG A 63 7.95 -5.34 6.36
N VAL A 64 6.76 -4.74 6.33
CA VAL A 64 6.01 -4.49 5.10
C VAL A 64 6.18 -3.05 4.67
N HIS A 65 6.44 -2.83 3.39
CA HIS A 65 6.28 -1.52 2.76
C HIS A 65 5.72 -1.68 1.34
N VAL A 66 5.26 -0.57 0.77
CA VAL A 66 4.71 -0.51 -0.57
C VAL A 66 5.36 0.65 -1.31
N VAL A 67 5.71 0.41 -2.57
CA VAL A 67 6.07 1.48 -3.51
C VAL A 67 4.81 1.84 -4.28
N VAL A 68 4.44 3.12 -4.24
CA VAL A 68 3.29 3.67 -4.97
C VAL A 68 3.81 4.58 -6.07
N THR A 69 3.54 4.21 -7.32
CA THR A 69 3.93 5.00 -8.49
C THR A 69 2.67 5.60 -9.09
N ARG A 70 2.67 6.91 -9.28
CA ARG A 70 1.59 7.59 -10.01
C ARG A 70 1.80 7.40 -11.51
N SER A 71 0.76 7.01 -12.24
CA SER A 71 0.85 6.62 -13.66
C SER A 71 0.46 7.73 -14.64
N ASP A 72 0.15 8.93 -14.15
CA ASP A 72 -0.29 10.12 -14.91
C ASP A 72 0.85 11.15 -15.08
N LEU A 73 2.11 10.72 -14.96
CA LEU A 73 3.33 11.50 -15.20
C LEU A 73 4.08 11.00 -16.43
#